data_AF-A0A1M5IZG1-F1
#
_entry.id   AF-A0A1M5IZG1-F1
#
_cell.length_a   1.000
_cell.length_b   1.000
_cell.length_c   1.000
_cell.angle_alpha   90.00
_cell.angle_beta   90.00
_cell.angle_gamma   90.00
#
_symmetry.space_group_name_H-M   'P 1'
#
loop_
_entity.id
_entity.type
_entity.pdbx_description
1 polymer ?
#
loop_
_entity_poly.entity_id
_entity_poly.type
_entity_poly.pdbx_seq_one_letter_code
_entity_poly.pdbx_strand_id
1 'polypeptide(L)'
;MYKLSFKYLRKLLIVITILVNMISQNLLAQSKNPSPLNFPTPKNIDNMLFYVQRDPNINTAIYALNYQENGKINKSDPIKAYWIRYAEKGEKKDFNYIQRKFAYGIESKILNNEEFEFQFVSYKKLQLTLKKIDSDQKYHVFVNINQKRIQVEKIFVRIEGGSFWLPNVKYVEVTGIDTSNKTITERILLK
;
A
#
# COMPACT_ATOMS: atom_id res chain seq x y z
N MET A 1 -42.58 -10.42 27.42
CA MET A 1 -41.45 -11.35 27.20
C MET A 1 -41.35 -11.66 25.71
N TYR A 2 -40.37 -11.10 25.00
CA TYR A 2 -40.13 -11.44 23.60
C TYR A 2 -39.48 -12.83 23.50
N LYS A 3 -40.21 -13.83 22.98
CA LYS A 3 -39.64 -15.14 22.63
C LYS A 3 -38.86 -14.98 21.33
N LEU A 4 -37.55 -14.72 21.45
CA LEU A 4 -36.65 -14.76 20.30
C LEU A 4 -36.65 -16.19 19.73
N SER A 5 -37.08 -16.36 18.47
CA SER A 5 -37.20 -17.68 17.87
C SER A 5 -35.83 -18.35 17.71
N PHE A 6 -35.74 -19.62 18.11
CA PHE A 6 -34.50 -20.41 18.17
C PHE A 6 -33.76 -20.49 16.81
N LYS A 7 -34.49 -20.35 15.70
CA LYS A 7 -33.90 -20.26 14.34
C LYS A 7 -33.11 -18.97 14.12
N TYR A 8 -33.55 -17.84 14.68
CA TYR A 8 -32.85 -16.56 14.60
C TYR A 8 -31.64 -16.52 15.53
N LEU A 9 -31.74 -17.15 16.70
CA LEU A 9 -30.61 -17.31 17.62
C LEU A 9 -29.45 -18.11 16.99
N ARG A 10 -29.76 -19.21 16.28
CA ARG A 10 -28.76 -19.99 15.52
C ARG A 10 -28.12 -19.19 14.38
N LYS A 11 -28.89 -18.40 13.61
CA LYS A 11 -28.33 -17.54 12.55
C LYS A 11 -27.46 -16.42 13.11
N LEU A 12 -27.85 -15.79 14.22
CA LEU A 12 -27.07 -14.76 14.92
C LEU A 12 -25.73 -15.31 15.44
N LEU A 13 -25.74 -16.50 16.05
CA LEU A 13 -24.53 -17.20 16.52
C LEU A 13 -23.57 -17.54 15.38
N ILE A 14 -24.07 -17.97 14.22
CA ILE A 14 -23.24 -18.24 13.03
C ILE A 14 -22.61 -16.94 12.48
N VAL A 15 -23.38 -15.85 12.41
CA VAL A 15 -22.87 -14.53 11.98
C VAL A 15 -21.83 -13.98 12.96
N ILE A 16 -22.07 -14.11 14.28
CA ILE A 16 -21.09 -13.73 15.31
C ILE A 16 -19.83 -14.58 15.20
N THR A 17 -19.94 -15.87 14.93
CA THR A 17 -18.78 -16.77 14.79
C THR A 17 -17.97 -16.46 13.52
N ILE A 18 -18.61 -16.09 12.42
CA ILE A 18 -17.93 -15.64 11.18
C ILE A 18 -17.23 -14.30 11.41
N LEU A 19 -17.88 -13.35 12.09
CA LEU A 19 -17.29 -12.06 12.44
C LEU A 19 -16.12 -12.20 13.43
N VAL A 20 -16.25 -13.07 14.44
CA VAL A 20 -15.18 -13.36 15.41
C VAL A 20 -13.98 -14.01 14.73
N ASN A 21 -14.17 -14.92 13.77
CA ASN A 21 -13.05 -15.50 13.02
C ASN A 21 -12.29 -14.48 12.16
N MET A 22 -12.97 -13.50 11.56
CA MET A 22 -12.31 -12.40 10.85
C MET A 22 -11.55 -11.45 11.79
N ILE A 23 -12.04 -11.26 13.02
CA ILE A 23 -11.37 -10.40 14.02
C ILE A 23 -10.13 -11.11 14.61
N SER A 24 -10.22 -12.41 14.89
CA SER A 24 -9.15 -13.20 15.54
C SER A 24 -7.89 -13.35 14.70
N GLN A 25 -8.01 -13.58 13.38
CA GLN A 25 -6.83 -13.68 12.50
C GLN A 25 -6.10 -12.33 12.37
N ASN A 26 -6.86 -11.23 12.36
CA ASN A 26 -6.30 -9.87 12.29
C ASN A 26 -5.58 -9.46 13.60
N LEU A 27 -6.04 -9.94 14.76
CA LEU A 27 -5.40 -9.69 16.06
C LEU A 27 -4.03 -10.39 16.17
N LEU A 28 -3.92 -11.65 15.73
CA LEU A 28 -2.66 -12.41 15.78
C LEU A 28 -1.59 -11.85 14.83
N ALA A 29 -1.97 -11.39 13.64
CA ALA A 29 -1.05 -10.73 12.70
C ALA A 29 -0.46 -9.42 13.27
N GLN A 30 -1.24 -8.74 14.11
CA GLN A 30 -0.85 -7.49 14.74
C GLN A 30 -0.11 -7.71 16.07
N SER A 31 -0.24 -8.86 16.74
CA SER A 31 0.35 -9.08 18.06
C SER A 31 1.82 -9.51 18.07
N LYS A 32 2.39 -9.94 16.93
CA LYS A 32 3.80 -10.36 16.80
C LYS A 32 4.61 -9.39 15.95
N ASN A 33 5.79 -8.97 16.42
CA ASN A 33 6.72 -8.08 15.72
C ASN A 33 8.09 -8.79 15.55
N PRO A 34 8.60 -9.02 14.32
CA PRO A 34 8.06 -8.58 13.02
C PRO A 34 6.75 -9.29 12.66
N SER A 35 6.06 -8.77 11.63
CA SER A 35 4.79 -9.35 11.16
C SER A 35 4.93 -10.86 10.90
N PRO A 36 4.00 -11.69 11.38
CA PRO A 36 4.03 -13.13 11.15
C PRO A 36 3.47 -13.50 9.77
N LEU A 37 3.00 -12.53 8.97
CA LEU A 37 2.40 -12.77 7.68
C LEU A 37 3.45 -12.96 6.59
N ASN A 38 3.21 -13.95 5.73
CA ASN A 38 3.99 -14.14 4.52
C ASN A 38 3.38 -13.33 3.39
N PHE A 39 4.05 -12.24 3.01
CA PHE A 39 3.59 -11.34 1.97
C PHE A 39 4.04 -11.79 0.58
N PRO A 40 3.13 -11.95 -0.39
CA PRO A 40 3.50 -12.31 -1.76
C PRO A 40 4.15 -11.14 -2.48
N THR A 41 5.18 -11.40 -3.28
CA THR A 41 5.76 -10.41 -4.19
C THR A 41 4.93 -10.34 -5.48
N PRO A 42 4.40 -9.17 -5.88
CA PRO A 42 3.73 -9.01 -7.16
C PRO A 42 4.66 -9.36 -8.34
N LYS A 43 4.11 -10.07 -9.34
CA LYS A 43 4.82 -10.48 -10.56
C LYS A 43 3.98 -10.12 -11.77
N ASN A 44 4.63 -9.89 -12.91
CA ASN A 44 4.00 -9.63 -14.21
C ASN A 44 3.01 -8.45 -14.18
N ILE A 45 3.38 -7.37 -13.49
CA ILE A 45 2.59 -6.15 -13.42
C ILE A 45 3.20 -5.11 -14.35
N ASP A 46 2.50 -4.79 -15.42
CA ASP A 46 2.95 -3.82 -16.38
C ASP A 46 3.15 -2.44 -15.76
N ASN A 47 4.30 -1.84 -16.04
CA ASN A 47 4.68 -0.50 -15.62
C ASN A 47 4.59 -0.29 -14.10
N MET A 48 4.76 -1.35 -13.30
CA MET A 48 4.82 -1.23 -11.85
C MET A 48 6.02 -0.39 -11.44
N LEU A 49 5.78 0.62 -10.61
CA LEU A 49 6.82 1.45 -10.02
C LEU A 49 7.26 0.87 -8.68
N PHE A 50 6.27 0.62 -7.81
CA PHE A 50 6.48 0.01 -6.50
C PHE A 50 5.15 -0.56 -5.98
N TYR A 51 5.21 -1.23 -4.84
CA TYR A 51 4.02 -1.72 -4.16
C TYR A 51 4.07 -1.51 -2.65
N VAL A 52 2.89 -1.41 -2.04
CA VAL A 52 2.71 -1.22 -0.60
C VAL A 52 2.03 -2.44 0.00
N GLN A 53 2.63 -2.95 1.07
CA GLN A 53 2.09 -4.01 1.91
C GLN A 53 1.94 -3.53 3.34
N ARG A 54 1.05 -4.15 4.10
CA ARG A 54 0.78 -3.76 5.47
C ARG A 54 0.27 -4.90 6.33
N ASP A 55 0.26 -4.73 7.63
CA ASP A 55 -0.59 -5.54 8.50
C ASP A 55 -2.05 -5.03 8.49
N PRO A 56 -3.05 -5.83 8.90
CA PRO A 56 -3.01 -7.27 9.15
C PRO A 56 -3.29 -8.16 7.92
N ASN A 57 -3.24 -7.66 6.69
CA ASN A 57 -3.61 -8.48 5.53
C ASN A 57 -2.57 -8.45 4.40
N ILE A 58 -2.52 -9.54 3.64
CA ILE A 58 -1.57 -9.75 2.55
C ILE A 58 -1.97 -9.07 1.24
N ASN A 59 -3.05 -8.28 1.24
CA ASN A 59 -3.45 -7.56 0.03
C ASN A 59 -2.41 -6.47 -0.25
N THR A 60 -2.05 -6.35 -1.53
CA THR A 60 -0.95 -5.49 -1.94
C THR A 60 -1.48 -4.34 -2.77
N ALA A 61 -1.17 -3.11 -2.38
CA ALA A 61 -1.49 -1.93 -3.16
C ALA A 61 -0.37 -1.74 -4.19
N ILE A 62 -0.73 -1.76 -5.47
CA ILE A 62 0.18 -1.57 -6.60
C ILE A 62 0.12 -0.12 -7.03
N TYR A 63 1.30 0.46 -7.32
CA TYR A 63 1.44 1.78 -7.90
C TYR A 63 2.18 1.61 -9.22
N ALA A 64 1.51 1.94 -10.32
CA ALA A 64 2.01 1.76 -11.67
C ALA A 64 1.89 3.05 -12.46
N LEU A 65 2.71 3.23 -13.49
CA LEU A 65 2.58 4.38 -14.38
C LEU A 65 1.20 4.41 -15.03
N ASN A 66 0.69 5.63 -15.17
CA ASN A 66 -0.54 5.89 -15.87
C ASN A 66 -0.25 6.56 -17.20
N TYR A 67 -0.32 5.76 -18.27
CA TYR A 67 -0.24 6.27 -19.63
C TYR A 67 -1.63 6.61 -20.15
N GLN A 68 -1.71 7.67 -20.95
CA GLN A 68 -2.85 7.95 -21.81
C GLN A 68 -2.85 6.98 -23.01
N GLU A 69 -3.96 6.91 -23.73
CA GLU A 69 -4.11 6.06 -24.93
C GLU A 69 -3.07 6.34 -26.00
N ASN A 70 -2.56 7.58 -26.07
CA ASN A 70 -1.50 8.01 -26.98
C ASN A 70 -0.09 7.60 -26.54
N GLY A 71 0.05 6.83 -25.45
CA GLY A 71 1.34 6.37 -24.91
C GLY A 71 2.12 7.42 -24.11
N LYS A 72 1.63 8.65 -23.98
CA LYS A 72 2.24 9.67 -23.12
C LYS A 72 1.78 9.52 -21.68
N ILE A 73 2.63 9.90 -20.73
CA ILE A 73 2.27 9.88 -19.31
C ILE A 73 1.10 10.85 -19.07
N ASN A 74 0.13 10.42 -18.27
CA ASN A 74 -0.95 11.27 -17.82
C ASN A 74 -0.42 12.28 -16.79
N LYS A 75 -0.12 13.51 -17.22
CA LYS A 75 0.51 14.51 -16.35
C LYS A 75 -0.36 14.93 -15.15
N SER A 76 -1.69 14.84 -15.27
CA SER A 76 -2.61 15.17 -14.16
C SER A 76 -2.76 14.04 -13.14
N ASP A 77 -2.48 12.81 -13.54
CA ASP A 77 -2.58 11.62 -12.69
C ASP A 77 -1.53 10.59 -13.15
N PRO A 78 -0.24 10.81 -12.87
CA PRO A 78 0.86 10.06 -13.50
C PRO A 78 1.03 8.64 -12.96
N ILE A 79 0.39 8.31 -11.83
CA ILE A 79 0.50 7.01 -11.18
C ILE A 79 -0.91 6.52 -10.85
N LYS A 80 -1.29 5.39 -11.45
CA LYS A 80 -2.52 4.68 -11.11
C LYS A 80 -2.26 3.70 -9.98
N ALA A 81 -3.18 3.63 -9.02
CA ALA A 81 -3.05 2.76 -7.87
C ALA A 81 -4.28 1.87 -7.66
N TYR A 82 -4.05 0.60 -7.32
CA TYR A 82 -5.10 -0.40 -7.18
C TYR A 82 -4.64 -1.56 -6.27
N TRP A 83 -5.59 -2.36 -5.79
CA TRP A 83 -5.33 -3.58 -5.04
C TRP A 83 -5.06 -4.77 -5.95
N ILE A 84 -4.12 -5.62 -5.53
CA ILE A 84 -4.16 -7.06 -5.78
C ILE A 84 -4.58 -7.73 -4.46
N ARG A 85 -5.76 -8.35 -4.48
CA ARG A 85 -6.36 -8.97 -3.30
C ARG A 85 -5.90 -10.41 -3.18
N TYR A 86 -4.68 -10.62 -2.68
CA TYR A 86 -4.13 -11.97 -2.52
C TYR A 86 -4.93 -12.86 -1.56
N ALA A 87 -5.63 -12.26 -0.58
CA ALA A 87 -6.59 -13.00 0.25
C ALA A 87 -7.82 -13.51 -0.54
N GLU A 88 -8.04 -12.98 -1.75
CA GLU A 88 -9.18 -13.24 -2.63
C GLU A 88 -8.70 -13.65 -4.02
N LYS A 89 -7.88 -14.71 -4.10
CA LYS A 89 -7.38 -15.30 -5.34
C LYS A 89 -6.58 -14.35 -6.25
N GLY A 90 -6.08 -13.24 -5.72
CA GLY A 90 -5.29 -12.27 -6.49
C GLY A 90 -6.10 -11.34 -7.38
N GLU A 91 -7.39 -11.14 -7.09
CA GLU A 91 -8.24 -10.22 -7.85
C GLU A 91 -7.66 -8.80 -7.88
N LYS A 92 -7.61 -8.19 -9.08
CA LYS A 92 -7.28 -6.77 -9.25
C LYS A 92 -8.53 -5.91 -8.97
N LYS A 93 -8.39 -4.90 -8.11
CA LYS A 93 -9.52 -4.03 -7.74
C LYS A 93 -9.09 -2.60 -7.46
N ASP A 94 -9.80 -1.64 -8.02
CA ASP A 94 -9.52 -0.22 -7.78
C ASP A 94 -9.81 0.19 -6.33
N PHE A 95 -9.14 1.26 -5.89
CA PHE A 95 -9.48 1.90 -4.63
C PHE A 95 -10.83 2.59 -4.73
N ASN A 96 -11.70 2.34 -3.75
CA ASN A 96 -12.92 3.13 -3.63
C ASN A 96 -12.58 4.60 -3.27
N TYR A 97 -13.58 5.48 -3.38
CA TYR A 97 -13.39 6.92 -3.16
C TYR A 97 -12.75 7.22 -1.80
N ILE A 98 -13.19 6.56 -0.73
CA ILE A 98 -12.70 6.78 0.62
C ILE A 98 -11.23 6.35 0.74
N GLN A 99 -10.89 5.16 0.26
CA GLN A 99 -9.51 4.65 0.27
C GLN A 99 -8.57 5.57 -0.50
N ARG A 100 -9.00 6.06 -1.66
CA ARG A 100 -8.23 7.01 -2.46
C ARG A 100 -8.09 8.37 -1.76
N LYS A 101 -9.12 8.87 -1.10
CA LYS A 101 -9.09 10.21 -0.49
C LYS A 101 -8.31 10.27 0.82
N PHE A 102 -8.31 9.18 1.61
CA PHE A 102 -7.84 9.23 2.99
C PHE A 102 -6.71 8.25 3.34
N ALA A 103 -6.46 7.21 2.52
CA ALA A 103 -5.50 6.17 2.87
C ALA A 103 -4.41 5.98 1.80
N TYR A 104 -4.78 5.40 0.66
CA TYR A 104 -3.86 4.87 -0.34
C TYR A 104 -3.75 5.73 -1.60
N GLY A 105 -4.50 6.83 -1.70
CA GLY A 105 -4.30 7.75 -2.80
C GLY A 105 -2.98 8.52 -2.66
N ILE A 106 -2.60 9.14 -3.76
CA ILE A 106 -1.47 10.04 -3.81
C ILE A 106 -1.94 11.41 -4.31
N GLU A 107 -1.22 12.45 -3.92
CA GLU A 107 -1.31 13.78 -4.49
C GLU A 107 -0.01 14.02 -5.26
N SER A 108 -0.09 14.39 -6.53
CA SER A 108 1.06 14.68 -7.38
C SER A 108 1.04 16.10 -7.92
N LYS A 109 2.24 16.67 -8.09
CA LYS A 109 2.47 17.92 -8.81
C LYS A 109 3.57 17.72 -9.86
N ILE A 110 3.43 18.44 -10.97
CA ILE A 110 4.39 18.42 -12.06
C ILE A 110 5.60 19.27 -11.64
N LEU A 111 6.82 18.73 -11.76
CA LEU A 111 8.06 19.50 -11.60
C LEU A 111 8.61 19.92 -12.96
N ASN A 112 8.64 19.00 -13.91
CA ASN A 112 8.98 19.25 -15.31
C ASN A 112 8.27 18.22 -16.23
N ASN A 113 8.65 18.14 -17.50
CA ASN A 113 7.96 17.27 -18.46
C ASN A 113 8.04 15.76 -18.15
N GLU A 114 9.08 15.31 -17.45
CA GLU A 114 9.36 13.89 -17.17
C GLU A 114 9.66 13.64 -15.68
N GLU A 115 9.30 14.60 -14.82
CA GLU A 115 9.54 14.56 -13.38
C GLU A 115 8.34 15.12 -12.62
N PHE A 116 7.90 14.36 -11.63
CA PHE A 116 6.73 14.65 -10.81
C PHE A 116 7.08 14.44 -9.35
N GLU A 117 6.66 15.35 -8.49
CA GLU A 117 6.71 15.13 -7.05
C GLU A 117 5.35 14.63 -6.59
N PHE A 118 5.33 13.65 -5.70
CA PHE A 118 4.09 13.15 -5.14
C PHE A 118 4.26 12.69 -3.70
N GLN A 119 3.14 12.57 -3.00
CA GLN A 119 3.07 12.13 -1.62
C GLN A 119 1.81 11.31 -1.39
N PHE A 120 1.81 10.45 -0.38
CA PHE A 120 0.59 9.77 0.05
C PHE A 120 -0.36 10.75 0.74
N VAL A 121 -1.66 10.63 0.47
CA VAL A 121 -2.70 11.43 1.17
C VAL A 121 -2.66 11.21 2.69
N SER A 122 -2.23 10.02 3.12
CA SER A 122 -2.13 9.60 4.52
C SER A 122 -0.83 10.02 5.21
N TYR A 123 0.22 10.41 4.45
CA TYR A 123 1.52 10.76 5.03
C TYR A 123 2.29 11.78 4.20
N LYS A 124 1.86 13.04 4.28
CA LYS A 124 2.41 14.17 3.51
C LYS A 124 3.88 14.51 3.83
N LYS A 125 4.45 13.97 4.90
CA LYS A 125 5.86 14.20 5.29
C LYS A 125 6.84 13.41 4.40
N LEU A 126 6.39 12.35 3.73
CA LEU A 126 7.22 11.56 2.82
C LEU A 126 6.98 12.02 1.38
N GLN A 127 7.87 12.87 0.89
CA GLN A 127 7.88 13.31 -0.50
C GLN A 127 8.64 12.29 -1.35
N LEU A 128 8.01 11.87 -2.45
CA LEU A 128 8.59 10.98 -3.45
C LEU A 128 8.70 11.72 -4.78
N THR A 129 9.63 11.27 -5.62
CA THR A 129 9.83 11.82 -6.96
C THR A 129 9.70 10.70 -7.98
N LEU A 130 8.76 10.85 -8.90
CA LEU A 130 8.69 10.03 -10.11
C LEU A 130 9.55 10.70 -11.18
N LYS A 131 10.54 10.00 -11.70
CA LYS A 131 11.46 10.55 -12.70
C LYS A 131 11.79 9.54 -13.78
N LYS A 132 11.79 9.97 -15.04
CA LYS A 132 12.33 9.19 -16.14
C LYS A 132 13.86 9.21 -16.11
N ILE A 133 14.47 8.05 -16.24
CA ILE A 133 15.92 7.91 -16.26
C ILE A 133 16.38 7.69 -17.70
N ASP A 134 17.38 8.47 -18.12
CA ASP A 134 17.83 8.48 -19.52
C ASP A 134 18.48 7.16 -19.95
N SER A 135 19.14 6.45 -19.04
CA SER A 135 19.88 5.23 -19.36
C SER A 135 18.99 4.06 -19.77
N ASP A 136 17.78 3.95 -19.21
CA ASP A 136 16.84 2.88 -19.52
C ASP A 136 15.51 3.36 -20.10
N GLN A 137 15.34 4.69 -20.23
CA GLN A 137 14.15 5.36 -20.74
C GLN A 137 12.86 5.03 -19.96
N LYS A 138 12.98 4.55 -18.70
CA LYS A 138 11.86 4.20 -17.84
C LYS A 138 11.71 5.19 -16.70
N TYR A 139 10.49 5.27 -16.18
CA TYR A 139 10.21 6.03 -14.97
C TYR A 139 10.45 5.18 -13.73
N HIS A 140 11.08 5.80 -12.74
CA HIS A 140 11.39 5.22 -11.45
C HIS A 140 10.95 6.17 -10.33
N VAL A 141 10.65 5.61 -9.17
CA VAL A 141 10.27 6.38 -7.99
C VAL A 141 11.46 6.48 -7.05
N PHE A 142 11.76 7.69 -6.60
CA PHE A 142 12.84 7.97 -5.67
C PHE A 142 12.32 8.58 -4.38
N VAL A 143 13.01 8.30 -3.29
CA VAL A 143 12.78 8.93 -1.99
C VAL A 143 14.12 9.17 -1.30
N ASN A 144 14.19 10.22 -0.49
CA ASN A 144 15.36 10.49 0.36
C ASN A 144 14.99 10.20 1.82
N ILE A 145 15.65 9.21 2.42
CA ILE A 145 15.45 8.82 3.82
C ILE A 145 16.82 8.70 4.47
N ASN A 146 17.02 9.31 5.64
CA ASN A 146 18.29 9.26 6.38
C ASN A 146 19.51 9.64 5.52
N GLN A 147 19.37 10.69 4.70
CA GLN A 147 20.39 11.17 3.74
C GLN A 147 20.76 10.17 2.62
N LYS A 148 20.01 9.07 2.48
CA LYS A 148 20.17 8.10 1.38
C LYS A 148 19.05 8.27 0.36
N ARG A 149 19.43 8.32 -0.91
CA ARG A 149 18.50 8.28 -2.05
C ARG A 149 18.21 6.83 -2.40
N ILE A 150 16.93 6.46 -2.43
CA ILE A 150 16.45 5.10 -2.68
C ILE A 150 15.53 5.14 -3.90
N GLN A 151 15.81 4.31 -4.90
CA GLN A 151 14.84 3.92 -5.91
C GLN A 151 13.88 2.90 -5.31
N VAL A 152 12.64 3.30 -5.05
CA VAL A 152 11.66 2.53 -4.26
C VAL A 152 11.14 1.34 -5.06
N GLU A 153 11.15 0.16 -4.45
CA GLU A 153 10.53 -1.05 -5.00
C GLU A 153 9.37 -1.54 -4.14
N LYS A 154 9.52 -1.45 -2.81
CA LYS A 154 8.54 -1.92 -1.84
C LYS A 154 8.45 -0.96 -0.66
N ILE A 155 7.24 -0.71 -0.21
CA ILE A 155 6.95 -0.08 1.07
C ILE A 155 6.19 -1.08 1.94
N PHE A 156 6.62 -1.28 3.17
CA PHE A 156 5.92 -2.07 4.16
C PHE A 156 5.50 -1.21 5.35
N VAL A 157 4.22 -1.29 5.72
CA VAL A 157 3.66 -0.52 6.84
C VAL A 157 3.29 -1.47 7.97
N ARG A 158 4.01 -1.35 9.09
CA ARG A 158 3.72 -2.12 10.30
C ARG A 158 2.62 -1.44 11.10
N ILE A 159 1.49 -2.12 11.23
CA ILE A 159 0.33 -1.66 12.01
C ILE A 159 0.13 -2.60 13.19
N GLU A 160 -0.06 -2.05 14.38
CA GLU A 160 -0.30 -2.80 15.61
C GLU A 160 -1.43 -2.16 16.41
N GLY A 161 -2.65 -2.65 16.17
CA GLY A 161 -3.86 -2.15 16.79
C GLY A 161 -4.32 -0.81 16.19
N GLY A 162 -5.10 -0.07 16.97
CA GLY A 162 -5.83 1.10 16.49
C GLY A 162 -7.20 0.74 15.91
N SER A 163 -7.87 1.72 15.34
CA SER A 163 -9.17 1.53 14.70
C SER A 163 -9.02 1.41 13.18
N PHE A 164 -10.08 0.99 12.50
CA PHE A 164 -10.10 0.97 11.03
C PHE A 164 -9.77 2.34 10.40
N TRP A 165 -10.18 3.43 11.05
CA TRP A 165 -9.97 4.80 10.56
C TRP A 165 -8.66 5.44 11.05
N LEU A 166 -8.15 4.98 12.19
CA LEU A 166 -6.92 5.49 12.80
C LEU A 166 -6.06 4.28 13.23
N PRO A 167 -5.37 3.64 12.27
CA PRO A 167 -4.47 2.55 12.58
C PRO A 167 -3.26 3.08 13.37
N ASN A 168 -2.79 2.27 14.32
CA ASN A 168 -1.56 2.59 15.05
C ASN A 168 -0.35 2.08 14.25
N VAL A 169 0.21 2.96 13.43
CA VAL A 169 1.37 2.63 12.60
C VAL A 169 2.64 2.75 13.44
N LYS A 170 3.35 1.64 13.64
CA LYS A 170 4.60 1.62 14.42
C LYS A 170 5.79 2.12 13.61
N TYR A 171 5.89 1.64 12.38
CA TYR A 171 6.95 2.02 11.47
C TYR A 171 6.56 1.75 10.02
N VAL A 172 7.29 2.41 9.13
CA VAL A 172 7.29 2.17 7.69
C VAL A 172 8.69 1.74 7.27
N GLU A 173 8.79 0.67 6.49
CA GLU A 173 10.02 0.24 5.84
C GLU A 173 9.93 0.54 4.36
N VAL A 174 10.98 1.15 3.82
CA VAL A 174 11.13 1.42 2.39
C VAL A 174 12.32 0.63 1.90
N THR A 175 12.05 -0.33 1.03
CA THR A 175 13.05 -1.19 0.38
C THR A 175 13.19 -0.78 -1.07
N GLY A 176 14.43 -0.77 -1.54
CA GLY A 176 14.74 -0.42 -2.92
C GLY A 176 16.24 -0.45 -3.19
N ILE A 177 16.65 0.25 -4.24
CA ILE A 177 18.04 0.27 -4.73
C ILE A 177 18.68 1.63 -4.40
N ASP A 178 19.89 1.64 -3.85
CA ASP A 178 20.65 2.87 -3.59
C ASP A 178 21.45 3.36 -4.82
N THR A 179 22.15 4.48 -4.67
CA THR A 179 23.00 5.04 -5.74
C THR A 179 24.19 4.16 -6.12
N SER A 180 24.51 3.14 -5.32
CA SER A 180 25.56 2.16 -5.56
C SER A 180 25.01 0.83 -6.12
N ASN A 181 23.75 0.82 -6.57
CA ASN A 181 23.05 -0.36 -7.09
C ASN A 181 22.94 -1.51 -6.07
N LYS A 182 22.91 -1.21 -4.77
CA LYS A 182 22.69 -2.20 -3.71
C LYS A 182 21.28 -2.11 -3.18
N THR A 183 20.67 -3.27 -2.90
CA THR A 183 19.39 -3.30 -2.20
C THR A 183 19.58 -2.82 -0.76
N ILE A 184 18.81 -1.81 -0.39
CA ILE A 184 18.78 -1.25 0.97
C ILE A 184 17.35 -1.17 1.48
N THR A 185 17.20 -1.20 2.80
CA THR A 185 15.92 -1.00 3.48
C THR A 185 16.11 0.04 4.58
N GLU A 186 15.34 1.12 4.52
CA GLU A 186 15.33 2.17 5.54
C GLU A 186 14.01 2.15 6.29
N ARG A 187 14.08 2.35 7.61
CA ARG A 187 12.90 2.35 8.50
C ARG A 187 12.62 3.75 9.02
N ILE A 188 11.36 4.18 8.89
CA ILE A 188 10.82 5.42 9.46
C ILE A 188 9.95 5.03 10.64
N LEU A 189 10.29 5.49 11.84
CA LEU A 189 9.42 5.36 13.01
C LEU A 189 8.37 6.48 12.98
N LEU A 190 7.10 6.12 13.06
CA LEU A 190 6.01 7.09 13.19
C LEU A 190 5.70 7.25 14.68
N LYS A 191 5.95 8.45 15.19
CA LYS A 191 5.59 8.88 16.56
C LYS A 191 4.35 9.75 16.50
#